data_AF-A0AA88VCM7-F1
#
_entry.id   AF-A0AA88VCM7-F1
#
_cell.length_a   1.000
_cell.length_b   1.000
_cell.length_c   1.000
_cell.angle_alpha   90.00
_cell.angle_beta   90.00
_cell.angle_gamma   90.00
#
_symmetry.space_group_name_H-M   'P 1'
#
loop_
_entity.id
_entity.type
_entity.pdbx_description
1 polymer ?
#
loop_
_entity_poly.entity_id
_entity_poly.type
_entity_poly.pdbx_seq_one_letter_code
_entity_poly.pdbx_strand_id
1 'polypeptide(L)'
;MKACVSRFLIPEKSLKYGEGWDFGEVAKNGRGINAAQFNLHGTGIGSFNDRIRDALLGGSPFGHPLQQGFVTGLSLQPNAHDHGSKAATERMLAISMDHIQVGMAANLKDFVLTNCDGQEVKGSEVSTYDGVPVAYASCPTETGSGGCPGTLSAYLGVLQPCFLVAVEQSTRKVCEFIPSHFLLDAMGIPFFHAGDEMLRSKSLDRDSYNSADWFNRLDFSYSSNNWGVGLPPKEKNENNWPLIKPRLGDPSFKPWRSHIVAAVENFSNLLRIRYSSPLFRLRTANAIQERVRFHNTGPSCVPGVIVMSIEDGHKGLPGLSQLDPIYSYIVVIINMCPTDVSFPSAALKAKAFQLHPVQMMSTDNTVKKSVYDASSGCFTVPPRTTSVFVEPRNV
;
A
#
# COMPACT_ATOMS: atom_id res chain seq x y z
N MET A 1 22.42 33.05 -30.92
CA MET A 1 21.72 31.84 -31.38
C MET A 1 20.55 31.58 -30.45
N LYS A 2 19.31 31.82 -30.90
CA LYS A 2 18.10 31.44 -30.15
C LYS A 2 17.84 29.97 -30.47
N ALA A 3 18.09 29.07 -29.51
CA ALA A 3 17.72 27.68 -29.65
C ALA A 3 16.19 27.58 -29.73
N CYS A 4 15.71 27.02 -30.83
CA CYS A 4 14.31 26.71 -31.08
C CYS A 4 13.90 25.59 -30.10
N VAL A 5 13.31 25.95 -28.96
CA VAL A 5 12.60 24.96 -28.14
C VAL A 5 11.29 24.69 -28.85
N SER A 6 11.28 23.68 -29.71
CA SER A 6 10.04 23.14 -30.25
C SER A 6 9.18 22.71 -29.06
N ARG A 7 8.10 23.43 -28.80
CA ARG A 7 7.01 22.96 -27.94
C ARG A 7 6.51 21.66 -28.56
N PHE A 8 6.98 20.52 -28.05
CA PHE A 8 6.26 19.28 -28.24
C PHE A 8 4.87 19.51 -27.67
N LEU A 9 3.88 19.57 -28.55
CA LEU A 9 2.47 19.56 -28.18
C LEU A 9 2.18 18.21 -27.56
N ILE A 10 2.43 18.15 -26.26
CA ILE A 10 2.03 17.04 -25.42
C ILE A 10 0.50 17.05 -25.40
N PRO A 11 -0.19 15.93 -25.73
CA PRO A 11 -1.63 15.87 -25.66
C PRO A 11 -2.12 16.23 -24.26
N GLU A 12 -3.22 16.98 -24.13
CA GLU A 12 -3.82 17.42 -22.84
C GLU A 12 -4.12 16.27 -21.85
N LYS A 13 -4.01 15.01 -22.29
CA LYS A 13 -4.26 13.79 -21.51
C LYS A 13 -3.02 12.94 -21.20
N SER A 14 -1.79 13.42 -21.44
CA SER A 14 -0.60 12.62 -21.11
C SER A 14 -0.23 12.75 -19.62
N LEU A 15 -0.09 11.61 -18.93
CA LEU A 15 0.52 11.54 -17.60
C LEU A 15 2.02 11.27 -17.72
N LYS A 16 2.84 11.97 -16.94
CA LYS A 16 4.30 11.72 -16.84
C LYS A 16 4.66 11.28 -15.44
N TYR A 17 5.47 10.24 -15.33
CA TYR A 17 6.01 9.77 -14.05
C TYR A 17 7.34 9.04 -14.25
N GLY A 18 8.10 8.83 -13.17
CA GLY A 18 9.38 8.10 -13.24
C GLY A 18 10.01 7.75 -11.90
N GLU A 19 11.23 7.22 -11.96
CA GLU A 19 12.09 6.91 -10.82
C GLU A 19 12.89 8.16 -10.39
N GLY A 20 12.46 8.81 -9.31
CA GLY A 20 13.12 10.00 -8.78
C GLY A 20 14.23 9.72 -7.76
N TRP A 21 14.96 8.61 -7.90
CA TRP A 21 16.02 8.22 -6.94
C TRP A 21 17.24 9.14 -7.04
N ASP A 22 17.76 9.61 -5.90
CA ASP A 22 18.92 10.52 -5.85
C ASP A 22 20.21 9.75 -5.49
N PHE A 23 21.01 9.39 -6.50
CA PHE A 23 22.25 8.63 -6.33
C PHE A 23 23.26 8.89 -7.46
N GLY A 24 24.48 8.34 -7.34
CA GLY A 24 25.51 8.44 -8.37
C GLY A 24 26.08 9.86 -8.53
N GLU A 25 26.54 10.19 -9.74
CA GLU A 25 27.19 11.47 -10.05
C GLU A 25 26.21 12.65 -10.07
N VAL A 26 24.91 12.39 -10.18
CA VAL A 26 23.84 13.41 -10.19
C VAL A 26 23.31 13.73 -8.80
N ALA A 27 23.66 12.92 -7.79
CA ALA A 27 23.17 13.07 -6.42
C ALA A 27 23.39 14.48 -5.88
N LYS A 28 22.45 14.98 -5.07
CA LYS A 28 22.51 16.33 -4.47
C LYS A 28 22.75 17.42 -5.52
N ASN A 29 22.13 17.27 -6.69
CA ASN A 29 22.27 18.19 -7.83
C ASN A 29 23.71 18.33 -8.36
N GLY A 30 24.55 17.29 -8.24
CA GLY A 30 25.97 17.33 -8.59
C GLY A 30 26.27 17.68 -10.07
N ARG A 31 25.28 17.52 -10.96
CA ARG A 31 25.36 17.88 -12.39
C ARG A 31 24.27 18.88 -12.83
N GLY A 32 23.74 19.66 -11.87
CA GLY A 32 22.57 20.52 -12.05
C GLY A 32 21.33 19.96 -11.35
N ILE A 33 20.22 20.70 -11.37
CA ILE A 33 18.96 20.27 -10.74
C ILE A 33 18.46 19.01 -11.46
N ASN A 34 18.56 17.86 -10.81
CA ASN A 34 18.13 16.57 -11.35
C ASN A 34 16.64 16.31 -11.04
N ALA A 35 16.06 15.30 -11.68
CA ALA A 35 14.66 14.90 -11.47
C ALA A 35 14.47 13.98 -10.25
N ALA A 36 15.17 14.25 -9.14
CA ALA A 36 14.98 13.54 -7.87
C ALA A 36 13.60 13.85 -7.27
N GLN A 37 13.05 12.95 -6.43
CA GLN A 37 11.73 13.08 -5.81
C GLN A 37 11.49 14.46 -5.19
N PHE A 38 12.46 14.97 -4.42
CA PHE A 38 12.39 16.27 -3.76
C PHE A 38 12.49 17.47 -4.72
N ASN A 39 13.04 17.30 -5.93
CA ASN A 39 13.08 18.35 -6.94
C ASN A 39 11.84 18.33 -7.85
N LEU A 40 11.05 17.24 -7.84
CA LEU A 40 9.87 17.08 -8.68
C LEU A 40 8.59 17.69 -8.07
N HIS A 41 8.63 18.15 -6.82
CA HIS A 41 7.45 18.71 -6.17
C HIS A 41 6.92 19.94 -6.94
N GLY A 42 5.61 20.04 -7.12
CA GLY A 42 4.96 21.16 -7.84
C GLY A 42 5.14 21.14 -9.37
N THR A 43 5.77 20.11 -9.94
CA THR A 43 5.95 19.97 -11.40
C THR A 43 4.79 19.25 -12.08
N GLY A 44 3.93 18.55 -11.32
CA GLY A 44 2.90 17.66 -11.84
C GLY A 44 3.44 16.35 -12.44
N ILE A 45 4.74 16.06 -12.32
CA ILE A 45 5.36 14.80 -12.75
C ILE A 45 5.36 13.83 -11.57
N GLY A 46 4.78 12.64 -11.76
CA GLY A 46 4.76 11.57 -10.77
C GLY A 46 6.15 11.02 -10.46
N SER A 47 6.39 10.65 -9.20
CA SER A 47 7.49 9.78 -8.84
C SER A 47 7.02 8.64 -7.96
N PHE A 48 7.72 7.51 -8.05
CA PHE A 48 7.42 6.34 -7.25
C PHE A 48 7.66 6.59 -5.76
N ASN A 49 6.71 6.16 -4.93
CA ASN A 49 6.82 6.22 -3.47
C ASN A 49 7.38 4.90 -2.91
N ASP A 50 8.69 4.88 -2.68
CA ASP A 50 9.41 3.84 -1.94
C ASP A 50 9.08 3.78 -0.45
N ARG A 51 8.68 4.88 0.20
CA ARG A 51 8.45 4.90 1.65
C ARG A 51 7.28 3.99 2.04
N ILE A 52 6.15 4.10 1.35
CA ILE A 52 5.01 3.21 1.59
C ILE A 52 5.34 1.75 1.22
N ARG A 53 6.12 1.53 0.16
CA ARG A 53 6.57 0.19 -0.24
C ARG A 53 7.37 -0.47 0.88
N ASP A 54 8.38 0.22 1.38
CA ASP A 54 9.31 -0.32 2.38
C ASP A 54 8.64 -0.46 3.75
N ALA A 55 7.73 0.45 4.13
CA ALA A 55 6.94 0.33 5.35
C ALA A 55 5.94 -0.84 5.33
N LEU A 56 5.32 -1.10 4.18
CA LEU A 56 4.43 -2.26 4.01
C LEU A 56 5.21 -3.58 4.09
N LEU A 57 6.29 -3.70 3.32
CA LEU A 57 7.00 -4.97 3.14
C LEU A 57 8.01 -5.27 4.24
N GLY A 58 8.72 -4.24 4.71
CA GLY A 58 9.83 -4.36 5.64
C GLY A 58 11.18 -4.31 4.94
N GLY A 59 12.10 -3.56 5.56
CA GLY A 59 13.47 -3.43 5.06
C GLY A 59 13.55 -2.61 3.78
N SER A 60 14.37 -3.06 2.84
CA SER A 60 14.54 -2.43 1.53
C SER A 60 15.02 -3.48 0.52
N PRO A 61 14.99 -3.19 -0.80
CA PRO A 61 15.52 -4.09 -1.82
C PRO A 61 17.00 -4.46 -1.65
N PHE A 62 17.73 -3.72 -0.81
CA PHE A 62 19.16 -3.92 -0.53
C PHE A 62 19.42 -4.40 0.91
N GLY A 63 18.37 -4.51 1.74
CA GLY A 63 18.44 -4.95 3.12
C GLY A 63 18.42 -6.48 3.28
N HIS A 64 18.36 -6.93 4.53
CA HIS A 64 18.24 -8.36 4.82
C HIS A 64 16.86 -8.87 4.39
N PRO A 65 16.75 -9.97 3.60
CA PRO A 65 15.49 -10.41 2.99
C PRO A 65 14.45 -10.94 3.99
N LEU A 66 14.82 -11.17 5.24
CA LEU A 66 13.91 -11.57 6.32
C LEU A 66 13.43 -10.39 7.18
N GLN A 67 13.81 -9.15 6.86
CA GLN A 67 13.31 -7.99 7.58
C GLN A 67 11.79 -7.84 7.38
N GLN A 68 11.05 -7.67 8.47
CA GLN A 68 9.59 -7.59 8.45
C GLN A 68 9.12 -6.13 8.42
N GLY A 69 7.93 -5.92 7.87
CA GLY A 69 7.18 -4.69 7.80
C GLY A 69 5.72 -4.93 8.17
N PHE A 70 4.87 -3.94 7.89
CA PHE A 70 3.48 -3.92 8.34
C PHE A 70 2.67 -5.15 7.90
N VAL A 71 2.79 -5.56 6.62
CA VAL A 71 2.01 -6.68 6.06
C VAL A 71 2.71 -8.03 6.18
N THR A 72 3.98 -8.04 6.59
CA THR A 72 4.81 -9.25 6.66
C THR A 72 5.05 -9.73 8.09
N GLY A 73 4.35 -9.14 9.07
CA GLY A 73 4.24 -9.66 10.43
C GLY A 73 5.15 -8.99 11.47
N LEU A 74 5.73 -7.83 11.17
CA LEU A 74 6.57 -7.09 12.13
C LEU A 74 5.85 -6.90 13.46
N SER A 75 6.50 -7.29 14.57
CA SER A 75 5.94 -7.31 15.94
C SER A 75 4.76 -8.27 16.17
N LEU A 76 3.80 -8.33 15.24
CA LEU A 76 2.58 -9.14 15.36
C LEU A 76 2.85 -10.64 15.29
N GLN A 77 3.76 -11.06 14.39
CA GLN A 77 4.16 -12.44 14.12
C GLN A 77 5.65 -12.48 13.74
N PRO A 78 6.56 -12.37 14.72
CA PRO A 78 8.00 -12.37 14.47
C PRO A 78 8.45 -13.63 13.72
N ASN A 79 9.34 -13.45 12.75
CA ASN A 79 10.02 -14.56 12.08
C ASN A 79 11.36 -14.90 12.77
N ALA A 80 12.17 -15.77 12.15
CA ALA A 80 13.43 -16.20 12.71
C ALA A 80 14.58 -15.16 12.63
N HIS A 81 14.34 -14.00 12.01
CA HIS A 81 15.30 -12.91 11.96
C HIS A 81 15.20 -12.05 13.21
N ASP A 82 16.35 -11.61 13.73
CA ASP A 82 16.39 -10.73 14.89
C ASP A 82 16.14 -9.28 14.45
N HIS A 83 14.95 -8.75 14.81
CA HIS A 83 14.60 -7.34 14.64
C HIS A 83 14.85 -6.51 15.91
N GLY A 84 15.52 -7.08 16.92
CA GLY A 84 15.77 -6.45 18.21
C GLY A 84 14.70 -6.79 19.27
N SER A 85 14.67 -6.00 20.34
CA SER A 85 13.75 -6.22 21.46
C SER A 85 12.30 -6.04 21.04
N LYS A 86 11.36 -6.62 21.81
CA LYS A 86 9.91 -6.45 21.58
C LYS A 86 9.53 -4.97 21.46
N ALA A 87 10.00 -4.12 22.37
CA ALA A 87 9.77 -2.68 22.33
C ALA A 87 10.33 -2.01 21.07
N ALA A 88 11.50 -2.46 20.57
CA ALA A 88 12.05 -1.98 19.31
C ALA A 88 11.14 -2.36 18.14
N THR A 89 10.68 -3.61 18.05
CA THR A 89 9.79 -4.05 16.96
C THR A 89 8.41 -3.37 17.00
N GLU A 90 7.85 -3.13 18.19
CA GLU A 90 6.61 -2.36 18.37
C GLU A 90 6.78 -0.92 17.91
N ARG A 91 7.93 -0.30 18.23
CA ARG A 91 8.26 1.04 17.74
C ARG A 91 8.45 1.08 16.22
N MET A 92 9.12 0.09 15.63
CA MET A 92 9.27 -0.01 14.18
C MET A 92 7.93 -0.17 13.48
N LEU A 93 7.01 -0.96 14.05
CA LEU A 93 5.66 -1.12 13.53
C LEU A 93 4.88 0.19 13.59
N ALA A 94 4.94 0.91 14.71
CA ALA A 94 4.28 2.20 14.88
C ALA A 94 4.81 3.27 13.91
N ILE A 95 6.12 3.34 13.69
CA ILE A 95 6.73 4.22 12.68
C ILE A 95 6.27 3.83 11.27
N SER A 96 6.19 2.52 10.98
CA SER A 96 5.70 2.03 9.68
C SER A 96 4.24 2.44 9.44
N MET A 97 3.41 2.46 10.50
CA MET A 97 2.04 2.95 10.42
C MET A 97 1.99 4.43 10.02
N ASP A 98 2.85 5.28 10.57
CA ASP A 98 2.91 6.70 10.18
C ASP A 98 3.31 6.85 8.70
N HIS A 99 4.32 6.11 8.25
CA HIS A 99 4.76 6.12 6.85
C HIS A 99 3.65 5.69 5.89
N ILE A 100 2.91 4.64 6.26
CA ILE A 100 1.78 4.13 5.48
C ILE A 100 0.65 5.16 5.43
N GLN A 101 0.30 5.79 6.55
CA GLN A 101 -0.76 6.81 6.60
C GLN A 101 -0.40 8.03 5.73
N VAL A 102 0.85 8.51 5.82
CA VAL A 102 1.36 9.57 4.95
C VAL A 102 1.29 9.15 3.46
N GLY A 103 1.70 7.93 3.13
CA GLY A 103 1.61 7.40 1.77
C GLY A 103 0.17 7.26 1.27
N MET A 104 -0.76 6.81 2.12
CA MET A 104 -2.18 6.71 1.82
C MET A 104 -2.85 8.08 1.64
N ALA A 105 -2.31 9.13 2.26
CA ALA A 105 -2.68 10.53 2.00
C ALA A 105 -1.91 11.15 0.82
N ALA A 106 -1.51 10.33 -0.16
CA ALA A 106 -0.77 10.71 -1.36
C ALA A 106 0.60 11.37 -1.09
N ASN A 107 1.30 10.95 -0.03
CA ASN A 107 2.66 11.37 0.29
C ASN A 107 2.88 12.90 0.26
N LEU A 108 1.85 13.63 0.65
CA LEU A 108 1.79 15.08 0.59
C LEU A 108 2.63 15.69 1.71
N LYS A 109 3.55 16.58 1.35
CA LYS A 109 4.49 17.20 2.31
C LYS A 109 3.78 17.95 3.44
N ASP A 110 2.69 18.65 3.10
CA ASP A 110 1.95 19.50 4.03
C ASP A 110 0.74 18.78 4.65
N PHE A 111 0.53 17.48 4.36
CA PHE A 111 -0.58 16.75 4.98
C PHE A 111 -0.33 16.57 6.47
N VAL A 112 -1.29 17.00 7.29
CA VAL A 112 -1.16 16.97 8.75
C VAL A 112 -1.78 15.69 9.31
N LEU A 113 -1.03 14.97 10.14
CA LEU A 113 -1.46 13.78 10.86
C LEU A 113 -0.91 13.75 12.29
N THR A 114 -1.52 12.92 13.13
CA THR A 114 -0.98 12.59 14.45
C THR A 114 -0.03 11.40 14.32
N ASN A 115 1.25 11.56 14.64
CA ASN A 115 2.24 10.50 14.57
C ASN A 115 2.13 9.49 15.73
N CYS A 116 2.97 8.46 15.74
CA CYS A 116 3.00 7.44 16.79
C CYS A 116 3.38 7.97 18.18
N ASP A 117 4.01 9.16 18.26
CA ASP A 117 4.31 9.85 19.51
C ASP A 117 3.15 10.71 20.02
N GLY A 118 2.06 10.81 19.26
CA GLY A 118 0.89 11.62 19.60
C GLY A 118 1.04 13.10 19.25
N GLN A 119 2.05 13.45 18.45
CA GLN A 119 2.30 14.82 18.00
C GLN A 119 1.62 15.07 16.66
N GLU A 120 1.02 16.24 16.50
CA GLU A 120 0.54 16.72 15.21
C GLU A 120 1.74 17.17 14.37
N VAL A 121 1.95 16.52 13.24
CA VAL A 121 3.09 16.74 12.35
C VAL A 121 2.63 16.79 10.90
N LYS A 122 3.41 17.44 10.05
CA LYS A 122 3.28 17.36 8.60
C LYS A 122 3.91 16.07 8.07
N GLY A 123 3.47 15.62 6.90
CA GLY A 123 4.07 14.47 6.21
C GLY A 123 5.58 14.63 5.98
N SER A 124 6.06 15.87 5.77
CA SER A 124 7.51 16.15 5.62
C SER A 124 8.29 16.15 6.93
N GLU A 125 7.60 16.21 8.07
CA GLU A 125 8.22 16.16 9.41
C GLU A 125 8.31 14.71 9.92
N VAL A 126 7.52 13.79 9.35
CA VAL A 126 7.74 12.35 9.50
C VAL A 126 9.02 11.97 8.76
N SER A 127 9.99 11.42 9.48
CA SER A 127 11.29 11.05 8.93
C SER A 127 11.46 9.54 8.78
N THR A 128 12.23 9.13 7.78
CA THR A 128 12.79 7.78 7.66
C THR A 128 13.93 7.58 8.66
N TYR A 129 14.42 6.35 8.81
CA TYR A 129 15.51 6.04 9.74
C TYR A 129 16.82 6.79 9.44
N ASP A 130 17.07 7.13 8.18
CA ASP A 130 18.21 7.93 7.71
C ASP A 130 17.96 9.45 7.79
N GLY A 131 16.84 9.88 8.37
CA GLY A 131 16.54 11.30 8.61
C GLY A 131 16.00 12.04 7.37
N VAL A 132 15.61 11.32 6.32
CA VAL A 132 15.00 11.91 5.12
C VAL A 132 13.49 12.05 5.35
N PRO A 133 12.85 13.17 4.92
CA PRO A 133 11.41 13.29 4.98
C PRO A 133 10.70 12.15 4.25
N VAL A 134 9.62 11.64 4.83
CA VAL A 134 8.77 10.62 4.18
C VAL A 134 8.02 11.23 3.00
N ALA A 135 7.39 12.38 3.23
CA ALA A 135 6.61 13.06 2.22
C ALA A 135 7.38 14.14 1.46
N TYR A 136 7.10 14.24 0.17
CA TYR A 136 7.74 15.22 -0.72
C TYR A 136 6.76 15.86 -1.73
N ALA A 137 5.60 15.27 -1.98
CA ALA A 137 4.70 15.69 -3.04
C ALA A 137 3.92 16.96 -2.66
N SER A 138 3.60 17.79 -3.65
CA SER A 138 2.73 18.97 -3.47
C SER A 138 1.29 18.72 -3.93
N CYS A 139 1.07 17.71 -4.76
CA CYS A 139 -0.26 17.30 -5.21
C CYS A 139 -0.36 15.78 -5.38
N PRO A 140 -1.57 15.19 -5.33
CA PRO A 140 -1.71 13.73 -5.34
C PRO A 140 -1.27 13.07 -6.64
N THR A 141 -1.20 13.80 -7.75
CA THR A 141 -0.73 13.26 -9.04
C THR A 141 0.80 13.12 -9.11
N GLU A 142 1.54 13.77 -8.20
CA GLU A 142 3.00 13.64 -8.09
C GLU A 142 3.44 12.37 -7.35
N THR A 143 2.49 11.65 -6.76
CA THR A 143 2.73 10.41 -6.04
C THR A 143 2.16 9.24 -6.83
N GLY A 144 3.07 8.49 -7.44
CA GLY A 144 2.79 7.12 -7.84
C GLY A 144 2.93 6.21 -6.62
N SER A 145 1.82 5.69 -6.12
CA SER A 145 1.82 4.66 -5.08
C SER A 145 2.10 3.31 -5.75
N GLY A 146 3.38 2.92 -5.80
CA GLY A 146 3.86 1.65 -6.37
C GLY A 146 4.95 1.86 -7.43
N GLY A 147 6.01 1.04 -7.44
CA GLY A 147 7.32 1.28 -8.08
C GLY A 147 7.58 0.75 -9.51
N CYS A 148 8.83 0.92 -9.97
CA CYS A 148 9.35 0.80 -11.34
C CYS A 148 9.07 -0.50 -12.14
N PRO A 149 8.87 -0.41 -13.48
CA PRO A 149 8.87 -1.56 -14.40
C PRO A 149 10.27 -1.98 -14.95
N GLY A 150 11.37 -1.35 -14.57
CA GLY A 150 12.70 -1.52 -15.20
C GLY A 150 13.83 -2.10 -14.33
N THR A 151 13.73 -2.00 -13.01
CA THR A 151 14.50 -2.82 -12.06
C THR A 151 13.52 -3.79 -11.40
N LEU A 152 13.48 -4.99 -11.93
CA LEU A 152 12.47 -6.02 -11.67
C LEU A 152 12.49 -6.54 -10.21
N SER A 153 13.25 -5.95 -9.28
CA SER A 153 13.23 -6.33 -7.85
C SER A 153 12.20 -5.57 -7.01
N ALA A 154 11.84 -4.35 -7.39
CA ALA A 154 11.07 -3.47 -6.50
C ALA A 154 9.56 -3.77 -6.49
N TYR A 155 9.00 -4.30 -7.58
CA TYR A 155 7.57 -4.61 -7.64
C TYR A 155 7.27 -6.12 -7.52
N LEU A 156 8.05 -7.02 -8.13
CA LEU A 156 8.01 -8.44 -7.73
C LEU A 156 8.24 -8.64 -6.22
N GLY A 157 8.95 -7.69 -5.64
CA GLY A 157 9.13 -7.46 -4.22
C GLY A 157 7.86 -7.25 -3.39
N VAL A 158 6.68 -6.96 -3.96
CA VAL A 158 5.49 -6.73 -3.13
C VAL A 158 4.91 -8.04 -2.57
N LEU A 159 5.14 -9.18 -3.23
CA LEU A 159 4.67 -10.50 -2.77
C LEU A 159 5.83 -11.47 -2.48
N GLN A 160 6.95 -11.43 -3.21
CA GLN A 160 8.04 -12.42 -3.05
C GLN A 160 8.81 -12.38 -1.71
N PRO A 161 9.25 -11.22 -1.20
CA PRO A 161 9.78 -11.06 0.16
C PRO A 161 8.75 -11.50 1.18
N CYS A 162 7.46 -11.25 0.94
CA CYS A 162 6.39 -11.70 1.82
C CYS A 162 6.37 -13.24 1.94
N PHE A 163 6.62 -13.99 0.87
CA PHE A 163 6.81 -15.45 0.94
C PHE A 163 8.15 -15.89 1.55
N LEU A 164 9.21 -15.08 1.44
CA LEU A 164 10.45 -15.32 2.19
C LEU A 164 10.24 -15.12 3.69
N VAL A 165 9.36 -14.20 4.08
CA VAL A 165 9.20 -13.71 5.45
C VAL A 165 8.06 -14.41 6.19
N ALA A 166 7.02 -14.88 5.49
CA ALA A 166 5.83 -15.49 6.08
C ALA A 166 6.14 -16.82 6.81
N VAL A 167 5.85 -16.83 8.11
CA VAL A 167 6.11 -17.95 9.02
C VAL A 167 4.97 -18.99 8.97
N GLU A 168 3.73 -18.55 8.76
CA GLU A 168 2.53 -19.41 8.82
C GLU A 168 1.69 -19.29 7.53
N GLN A 169 0.92 -20.35 7.19
CA GLN A 169 -0.04 -20.30 6.09
C GLN A 169 -1.04 -19.14 6.21
N SER A 170 -1.42 -18.76 7.43
CA SER A 170 -2.34 -17.64 7.67
C SER A 170 -1.72 -16.30 7.24
N THR A 171 -0.42 -16.10 7.48
CA THR A 171 0.36 -14.93 7.04
C THR A 171 0.54 -14.92 5.52
N ARG A 172 0.65 -16.09 4.88
CA ARG A 172 0.76 -16.19 3.40
C ARG A 172 -0.48 -15.62 2.70
N LYS A 173 -1.68 -15.93 3.20
CA LYS A 173 -2.92 -15.33 2.67
C LYS A 173 -2.93 -13.79 2.77
N VAL A 174 -2.35 -13.22 3.82
CA VAL A 174 -2.21 -11.75 3.97
C VAL A 174 -1.27 -11.17 2.95
N CYS A 175 -0.14 -11.84 2.82
CA CYS A 175 0.94 -11.49 1.91
C CYS A 175 0.48 -11.52 0.46
N GLU A 176 -0.55 -12.31 0.13
CA GLU A 176 -1.10 -12.51 -1.21
C GLU A 176 -2.10 -11.43 -1.65
N PHE A 177 -2.90 -10.86 -0.75
CA PHE A 177 -3.99 -9.95 -1.14
C PHE A 177 -3.82 -8.52 -0.67
N ILE A 178 -3.32 -8.32 0.55
CA ILE A 178 -3.58 -7.06 1.26
C ILE A 178 -2.67 -5.88 0.87
N PRO A 179 -1.41 -6.05 0.40
CA PRO A 179 -0.64 -4.91 -0.09
C PRO A 179 -1.37 -4.11 -1.18
N SER A 180 -2.09 -4.77 -2.09
CA SER A 180 -2.90 -4.11 -3.13
C SER A 180 -4.06 -3.30 -2.55
N HIS A 181 -4.58 -3.66 -1.38
CA HIS A 181 -5.68 -2.94 -0.73
C HIS A 181 -5.22 -1.54 -0.30
N PHE A 182 -4.03 -1.42 0.31
CA PHE A 182 -3.46 -0.12 0.67
C PHE A 182 -3.34 0.80 -0.54
N LEU A 183 -2.87 0.27 -1.68
CA LEU A 183 -2.71 1.06 -2.90
C LEU A 183 -4.07 1.46 -3.50
N LEU A 184 -5.04 0.54 -3.54
CA LEU A 184 -6.36 0.79 -4.11
C LEU A 184 -7.22 1.72 -3.25
N ASP A 185 -7.02 1.74 -1.93
CA ASP A 185 -7.74 2.63 -1.03
C ASP A 185 -7.01 3.97 -0.84
N ALA A 186 -5.70 4.04 -1.09
CA ALA A 186 -4.91 5.27 -0.99
C ALA A 186 -5.32 6.37 -1.97
N MET A 187 -5.09 7.61 -1.56
CA MET A 187 -5.05 8.76 -2.45
C MET A 187 -3.84 8.66 -3.40
N GLY A 188 -3.90 9.42 -4.50
CA GLY A 188 -2.87 9.43 -5.53
C GLY A 188 -3.08 8.39 -6.62
N ILE A 189 -2.01 8.01 -7.32
CA ILE A 189 -2.06 7.13 -8.48
C ILE A 189 -1.54 5.74 -8.08
N PRO A 190 -2.41 4.73 -7.94
CA PRO A 190 -1.94 3.38 -7.66
C PRO A 190 -1.27 2.78 -8.89
N PHE A 191 -0.20 2.03 -8.65
CA PHE A 191 0.56 1.32 -9.66
C PHE A 191 0.54 -0.18 -9.34
N PHE A 192 0.29 -1.00 -10.36
CA PHE A 192 0.25 -2.46 -10.23
C PHE A 192 1.18 -3.13 -11.22
N HIS A 193 1.84 -4.19 -10.79
CA HIS A 193 2.58 -5.05 -11.70
C HIS A 193 1.67 -6.14 -12.23
N ALA A 194 1.85 -6.46 -13.51
CA ALA A 194 1.11 -7.54 -14.13
C ALA A 194 1.37 -8.84 -13.37
N GLY A 195 0.32 -9.39 -12.76
CA GLY A 195 0.39 -10.63 -12.00
C GLY A 195 0.08 -10.48 -10.50
N ASP A 196 0.03 -9.27 -9.95
CA ASP A 196 -0.35 -9.05 -8.54
C ASP A 196 -1.72 -9.64 -8.24
N GLU A 197 -2.65 -9.41 -9.15
CA GLU A 197 -4.03 -9.87 -9.09
C GLU A 197 -4.14 -11.39 -9.14
N MET A 198 -3.10 -12.10 -9.57
CA MET A 198 -3.09 -13.55 -9.75
C MET A 198 -1.92 -14.24 -9.02
N LEU A 199 -1.38 -13.60 -7.99
CA LEU A 199 -0.34 -14.13 -7.10
C LEU A 199 0.96 -14.50 -7.81
N ARG A 200 1.31 -13.83 -8.92
CA ARG A 200 2.46 -14.18 -9.77
C ARG A 200 3.74 -14.34 -8.97
N SER A 201 4.46 -15.41 -9.26
CA SER A 201 5.79 -15.70 -8.73
C SER A 201 6.80 -15.83 -9.85
N LYS A 202 8.03 -15.40 -9.59
CA LYS A 202 9.21 -15.75 -10.41
C LYS A 202 10.15 -16.70 -9.67
N SER A 203 9.59 -17.57 -8.82
CA SER A 203 10.33 -18.48 -7.94
C SER A 203 11.45 -17.80 -7.15
N LEU A 204 11.09 -16.65 -6.57
CA LEU A 204 11.97 -15.80 -5.74
C LEU A 204 13.18 -15.21 -6.48
N ASP A 205 13.14 -15.10 -7.80
CA ASP A 205 14.11 -14.32 -8.57
C ASP A 205 13.97 -12.82 -8.28
N ARG A 206 15.02 -12.22 -7.68
CA ARG A 206 15.02 -10.80 -7.34
C ARG A 206 15.26 -9.90 -8.54
N ASP A 207 15.84 -10.38 -9.63
CA ASP A 207 16.21 -9.53 -10.77
C ASP A 207 16.15 -10.34 -12.07
N SER A 208 14.92 -10.48 -12.56
CA SER A 208 14.60 -11.45 -13.62
C SER A 208 14.69 -10.88 -15.03
N TYR A 209 15.46 -9.81 -15.24
CA TYR A 209 15.57 -9.10 -16.52
C TYR A 209 16.04 -10.02 -17.67
N ASN A 210 16.90 -11.00 -17.35
CA ASN A 210 17.45 -11.98 -18.29
C ASN A 210 17.17 -13.44 -17.87
N SER A 211 16.06 -13.67 -17.16
CA SER A 211 15.68 -15.00 -16.68
C SER A 211 14.70 -15.74 -17.61
N ALA A 212 14.55 -15.23 -18.85
CA ALA A 212 13.70 -15.76 -19.91
C ALA A 212 12.23 -15.99 -19.50
N ASP A 213 11.45 -16.63 -20.38
CA ASP A 213 10.03 -16.90 -20.16
C ASP A 213 9.77 -17.84 -18.98
N TRP A 214 10.71 -18.75 -18.70
CA TRP A 214 10.56 -19.75 -17.65
C TRP A 214 10.29 -19.13 -16.27
N PHE A 215 11.15 -18.20 -15.85
CA PHE A 215 10.96 -17.51 -14.57
C PHE A 215 9.95 -16.36 -14.68
N ASN A 216 9.76 -15.75 -15.85
CA ASN A 216 8.87 -14.60 -16.04
C ASN A 216 7.42 -14.95 -16.41
N ARG A 217 7.06 -16.23 -16.53
CA ARG A 217 5.75 -16.70 -17.03
C ARG A 217 4.57 -15.97 -16.35
N LEU A 218 3.62 -15.58 -17.19
CA LEU A 218 2.25 -15.21 -16.81
C LEU A 218 1.31 -16.30 -17.30
N ASP A 219 0.55 -16.91 -16.40
CA ASP A 219 -0.36 -18.01 -16.72
C ASP A 219 -1.82 -17.57 -16.61
N PHE A 220 -2.37 -17.03 -17.70
CA PHE A 220 -3.78 -16.61 -17.78
C PHE A 220 -4.78 -17.76 -17.76
N SER A 221 -4.32 -19.02 -17.77
CA SER A 221 -5.20 -20.15 -17.47
C SER A 221 -5.54 -20.23 -15.96
N TYR A 222 -4.80 -19.51 -15.11
CA TYR A 222 -4.85 -19.55 -13.65
C TYR A 222 -4.52 -20.92 -13.04
N SER A 223 -3.86 -21.80 -13.80
CA SER A 223 -3.50 -23.14 -13.34
C SER A 223 -2.32 -23.13 -12.36
N SER A 224 -1.42 -22.15 -12.50
CA SER A 224 -0.25 -21.96 -11.66
C SER A 224 0.12 -20.48 -11.58
N ASN A 225 0.70 -20.06 -10.46
CA ASN A 225 1.28 -18.74 -10.33
C ASN A 225 2.79 -18.70 -10.66
N ASN A 226 3.37 -19.82 -11.13
CA ASN A 226 4.81 -19.97 -11.42
C ASN A 226 5.74 -20.04 -10.17
N TRP A 227 5.17 -20.36 -8.99
CA TRP A 227 5.95 -20.71 -7.79
C TRP A 227 6.56 -22.11 -7.89
N GLY A 228 7.81 -22.25 -7.42
CA GLY A 228 8.48 -23.55 -7.29
C GLY A 228 8.98 -24.13 -8.63
N VAL A 229 9.32 -23.29 -9.60
CA VAL A 229 9.84 -23.72 -10.93
C VAL A 229 11.37 -23.85 -10.97
N GLY A 230 12.00 -23.97 -9.79
CA GLY A 230 13.45 -24.11 -9.63
C GLY A 230 14.08 -22.91 -8.91
N LEU A 231 15.34 -23.08 -8.50
CA LEU A 231 16.12 -21.96 -7.94
C LEU A 231 16.36 -20.91 -9.03
N PRO A 232 16.20 -19.61 -8.72
CA PRO A 232 16.38 -18.54 -9.69
C PRO A 232 17.86 -18.39 -10.08
N PRO A 233 18.17 -17.74 -11.22
CA PRO A 233 19.53 -17.68 -11.76
C PRO A 233 20.59 -17.21 -10.76
N LYS A 234 21.74 -17.91 -10.77
CA LYS A 234 22.85 -17.76 -9.82
C LYS A 234 23.33 -16.32 -9.70
N GLU A 235 23.51 -15.64 -10.83
CA GLU A 235 24.14 -14.30 -10.94
C GLU A 235 23.62 -13.31 -9.91
N LYS A 236 22.30 -13.29 -9.69
CA LYS A 236 21.65 -12.35 -8.77
C LYS A 236 21.21 -13.01 -7.47
N ASN A 237 21.00 -14.33 -7.43
CA ASN A 237 20.23 -14.95 -6.35
C ASN A 237 20.99 -15.96 -5.48
N GLU A 238 22.21 -16.35 -5.85
CA GLU A 238 22.93 -17.45 -5.17
C GLU A 238 23.03 -17.28 -3.65
N ASN A 239 23.34 -16.07 -3.19
CA ASN A 239 23.49 -15.76 -1.76
C ASN A 239 22.20 -16.04 -0.96
N ASN A 240 21.03 -15.94 -1.60
CA ASN A 240 19.74 -16.16 -0.97
C ASN A 240 19.21 -17.59 -1.17
N TRP A 241 19.87 -18.44 -1.98
CA TRP A 241 19.44 -19.82 -2.20
C TRP A 241 19.25 -20.65 -0.92
N PRO A 242 20.07 -20.51 0.14
CA PRO A 242 19.82 -21.20 1.41
C PRO A 242 18.46 -20.86 2.03
N LEU A 243 17.97 -19.64 1.83
CA LEU A 243 16.64 -19.20 2.28
C LEU A 243 15.54 -19.63 1.30
N ILE A 244 15.81 -19.57 0.00
CA ILE A 244 14.84 -19.86 -1.07
C ILE A 244 14.54 -21.35 -1.15
N LYS A 245 15.57 -22.20 -1.14
CA LYS A 245 15.45 -23.66 -1.37
C LYS A 245 14.42 -24.36 -0.47
N PRO A 246 14.43 -24.19 0.87
CA PRO A 246 13.43 -24.86 1.72
C PRO A 246 12.00 -24.39 1.44
N ARG A 247 11.80 -23.12 1.06
CA ARG A 247 10.47 -22.56 0.76
C ARG A 247 9.91 -23.05 -0.58
N LEU A 248 10.76 -23.13 -1.60
CA LEU A 248 10.36 -23.70 -2.90
C LEU A 248 10.07 -25.20 -2.80
N GLY A 249 10.75 -25.91 -1.89
CA GLY A 249 10.56 -27.34 -1.65
C GLY A 249 9.32 -27.69 -0.82
N ASP A 250 8.74 -26.73 -0.08
CA ASP A 250 7.56 -26.95 0.74
C ASP A 250 6.27 -26.76 -0.10
N PRO A 251 5.48 -27.83 -0.35
CA PRO A 251 4.26 -27.74 -1.15
C PRO A 251 3.21 -26.78 -0.59
N SER A 252 3.25 -26.48 0.71
CA SER A 252 2.30 -25.57 1.35
C SER A 252 2.47 -24.11 0.94
N PHE A 253 3.58 -23.75 0.28
CA PHE A 253 3.79 -22.41 -0.29
C PHE A 253 3.21 -22.26 -1.70
N LYS A 254 2.87 -23.36 -2.38
CA LYS A 254 2.36 -23.30 -3.75
C LYS A 254 0.85 -23.05 -3.73
N PRO A 255 0.35 -21.92 -4.29
CA PRO A 255 -1.07 -21.67 -4.34
C PRO A 255 -1.76 -22.62 -5.33
N TRP A 256 -2.99 -22.99 -4.98
CA TRP A 256 -3.89 -23.74 -5.86
C TRP A 256 -4.63 -22.76 -6.79
N ARG A 257 -5.19 -23.28 -7.88
CA ARG A 257 -6.04 -22.50 -8.80
C ARG A 257 -7.11 -21.69 -8.07
N SER A 258 -7.75 -22.28 -7.06
CA SER A 258 -8.78 -21.60 -6.27
C SER A 258 -8.27 -20.35 -5.56
N HIS A 259 -7.03 -20.37 -5.05
CA HIS A 259 -6.41 -19.19 -4.42
C HIS A 259 -6.14 -18.08 -5.45
N ILE A 260 -5.64 -18.47 -6.64
CA ILE A 260 -5.34 -17.53 -7.73
C ILE A 260 -6.63 -16.86 -8.23
N VAL A 261 -7.70 -17.64 -8.44
CA VAL A 261 -8.99 -17.09 -8.88
C VAL A 261 -9.61 -16.19 -7.81
N ALA A 262 -9.52 -16.57 -6.52
CA ALA A 262 -9.97 -15.72 -5.43
C ALA A 262 -9.18 -14.39 -5.36
N ALA A 263 -7.88 -14.41 -5.69
CA ALA A 263 -7.06 -13.20 -5.81
C ALA A 263 -7.60 -12.24 -6.87
N VAL A 264 -7.89 -12.77 -8.06
CA VAL A 264 -8.38 -12.00 -9.19
C VAL A 264 -9.75 -11.39 -8.86
N GLU A 265 -10.63 -12.17 -8.22
CA GLU A 265 -11.94 -11.70 -7.77
C GLU A 265 -11.83 -10.58 -6.72
N ASN A 266 -10.98 -10.78 -5.70
CA ASN A 266 -10.77 -9.77 -4.66
C ASN A 266 -10.16 -8.48 -5.22
N PHE A 267 -9.13 -8.59 -6.07
CA PHE A 267 -8.52 -7.45 -6.74
C PHE A 267 -9.54 -6.68 -7.60
N SER A 268 -10.39 -7.40 -8.34
CA SER A 268 -11.49 -6.81 -9.12
C SER A 268 -12.52 -6.10 -8.23
N ASN A 269 -12.83 -6.66 -7.06
CA ASN A 269 -13.74 -6.05 -6.10
C ASN A 269 -13.16 -4.75 -5.52
N LEU A 270 -11.89 -4.71 -5.17
CA LEU A 270 -11.22 -3.49 -4.70
C LEU A 270 -11.17 -2.41 -5.78
N LEU A 271 -10.91 -2.78 -7.03
CA LEU A 271 -11.02 -1.84 -8.15
C LEU A 271 -12.44 -1.27 -8.26
N ARG A 272 -13.47 -2.12 -8.18
CA ARG A 272 -14.87 -1.67 -8.18
C ARG A 272 -15.16 -0.71 -7.03
N ILE A 273 -14.60 -0.95 -5.84
CA ILE A 273 -14.74 -0.05 -4.68
C ILE A 273 -14.04 1.29 -4.95
N ARG A 274 -12.77 1.30 -5.39
CA ARG A 274 -12.04 2.53 -5.72
C ARG A 274 -12.78 3.40 -6.73
N TYR A 275 -13.44 2.78 -7.71
CA TYR A 275 -14.21 3.48 -8.74
C TYR A 275 -15.69 3.69 -8.40
N SER A 276 -16.19 3.15 -7.28
CA SER A 276 -17.58 3.38 -6.84
C SER A 276 -17.81 4.78 -6.32
N SER A 277 -16.75 5.43 -5.82
CA SER A 277 -16.79 6.77 -5.24
C SER A 277 -15.68 7.68 -5.77
N PRO A 278 -15.94 8.97 -6.04
CA PRO A 278 -14.90 9.96 -6.29
C PRO A 278 -14.04 10.25 -5.05
N LEU A 279 -14.50 9.90 -3.84
CA LEU A 279 -13.79 10.17 -2.60
C LEU A 279 -12.46 9.42 -2.48
N PHE A 280 -12.32 8.24 -3.10
CA PHE A 280 -11.03 7.54 -3.20
C PHE A 280 -10.01 8.22 -4.13
N ARG A 281 -10.43 9.22 -4.91
CA ARG A 281 -9.65 9.82 -6.00
C ARG A 281 -9.71 11.35 -5.99
N LEU A 282 -9.54 11.92 -4.79
CA LEU A 282 -9.45 13.37 -4.60
C LEU A 282 -8.26 13.93 -5.40
N ARG A 283 -8.49 15.06 -6.08
CA ARG A 283 -7.57 15.58 -7.11
C ARG A 283 -6.58 16.62 -6.61
N THR A 284 -6.77 17.15 -5.41
CA THR A 284 -5.99 18.28 -4.88
C THR A 284 -5.54 18.01 -3.46
N ALA A 285 -4.38 18.55 -3.07
CA ALA A 285 -3.89 18.47 -1.70
C ALA A 285 -4.90 19.04 -0.68
N ASN A 286 -5.54 20.19 -0.98
CA ASN A 286 -6.55 20.77 -0.08
C ASN A 286 -7.72 19.83 0.16
N ALA A 287 -8.30 19.25 -0.91
CA ALA A 287 -9.38 18.28 -0.75
C ALA A 287 -8.97 17.07 0.12
N ILE A 288 -7.74 16.58 -0.02
CA ILE A 288 -7.22 15.48 0.83
C ILE A 288 -7.07 15.96 2.28
N GLN A 289 -6.45 17.12 2.49
CA GLN A 289 -6.27 17.74 3.81
C GLN A 289 -7.59 18.00 4.52
N GLU A 290 -8.64 18.36 3.80
CA GLU A 290 -9.94 18.68 4.37
C GLU A 290 -10.76 17.43 4.71
N ARG A 291 -10.59 16.33 3.96
CA ARG A 291 -11.51 15.18 3.97
C ARG A 291 -10.94 13.90 4.55
N VAL A 292 -9.64 13.69 4.42
CA VAL A 292 -8.98 12.44 4.84
C VAL A 292 -8.52 12.58 6.28
N ARG A 293 -8.88 11.59 7.12
CA ARG A 293 -8.42 11.50 8.52
C ARG A 293 -8.00 10.08 8.83
N PHE A 294 -7.04 9.94 9.72
CA PHE A 294 -6.69 8.66 10.33
C PHE A 294 -7.09 8.65 11.79
N HIS A 295 -7.70 7.55 12.24
CA HIS A 295 -8.30 7.47 13.58
C HIS A 295 -7.50 6.63 14.56
N ASN A 296 -6.69 5.68 14.07
CA ASN A 296 -5.86 4.82 14.91
C ASN A 296 -4.42 5.34 14.97
N THR A 297 -4.21 6.41 15.73
CA THR A 297 -2.95 7.19 15.80
C THR A 297 -2.47 7.36 17.24
N GLY A 298 -1.23 7.83 17.42
CA GLY A 298 -0.65 8.12 18.74
C GLY A 298 -0.11 6.90 19.48
N PRO A 299 0.39 7.09 20.72
CA PRO A 299 1.11 6.06 21.47
C PRO A 299 0.22 4.90 21.93
N SER A 300 -1.10 5.13 21.98
CA SER A 300 -2.11 4.12 22.35
C SER A 300 -2.80 3.50 21.14
N CYS A 301 -2.25 3.67 19.93
CA CYS A 301 -2.82 3.05 18.73
C CYS A 301 -2.83 1.52 18.84
N VAL A 302 -3.83 0.90 18.23
CA VAL A 302 -3.90 -0.57 18.10
C VAL A 302 -2.85 -1.01 17.06
N PRO A 303 -1.83 -1.79 17.43
CA PRO A 303 -0.80 -2.20 16.48
C PRO A 303 -1.39 -2.99 15.31
N GLY A 304 -0.89 -2.77 14.10
CA GLY A 304 -1.31 -3.55 12.94
C GLY A 304 -2.66 -3.15 12.33
N VAL A 305 -3.24 -2.02 12.74
CA VAL A 305 -4.54 -1.56 12.24
C VAL A 305 -4.44 -0.15 11.66
N ILE A 306 -4.90 0.05 10.43
CA ILE A 306 -5.07 1.39 9.84
C ILE A 306 -6.57 1.68 9.73
N VAL A 307 -6.99 2.86 10.20
CA VAL A 307 -8.38 3.34 10.10
C VAL A 307 -8.36 4.69 9.41
N MET A 308 -8.74 4.70 8.13
CA MET A 308 -8.81 5.91 7.31
C MET A 308 -10.28 6.27 7.07
N SER A 309 -10.65 7.53 7.26
CA SER A 309 -11.95 8.03 6.80
C SER A 309 -11.80 9.07 5.70
N ILE A 310 -12.85 9.17 4.88
CA ILE A 310 -12.99 10.21 3.87
C ILE A 310 -14.39 10.80 3.99
N GLU A 311 -14.45 12.07 4.38
CA GLU A 311 -15.70 12.82 4.53
C GLU A 311 -16.10 13.52 3.23
N ASP A 312 -17.39 13.43 2.89
CA ASP A 312 -17.97 14.23 1.82
C ASP A 312 -18.81 15.39 2.34
N GLY A 313 -18.96 16.42 1.51
CA GLY A 313 -19.80 17.56 1.81
C GLY A 313 -21.28 17.29 1.56
N HIS A 314 -22.13 18.25 1.90
CA HIS A 314 -23.57 18.19 1.62
C HIS A 314 -23.96 19.36 0.71
N LYS A 315 -24.65 19.06 -0.39
CA LYS A 315 -25.09 20.11 -1.32
C LYS A 315 -25.99 21.11 -0.61
N GLY A 316 -25.63 22.40 -0.73
CA GLY A 316 -26.39 23.49 -0.13
C GLY A 316 -26.11 23.75 1.35
N LEU A 317 -25.24 22.97 2.00
CA LEU A 317 -24.76 23.25 3.35
C LEU A 317 -23.39 23.96 3.32
N PRO A 318 -23.12 24.88 4.27
CA PRO A 318 -21.80 25.44 4.45
C PRO A 318 -20.75 24.36 4.76
N GLY A 319 -19.51 24.58 4.31
CA GLY A 319 -18.39 23.66 4.54
C GLY A 319 -17.96 22.96 3.26
N LEU A 320 -17.75 21.65 3.35
CA LEU A 320 -17.28 20.84 2.22
C LEU A 320 -18.30 20.80 1.08
N SER A 321 -17.82 20.87 -0.16
CA SER A 321 -18.65 20.60 -1.33
C SER A 321 -19.00 19.12 -1.42
N GLN A 322 -20.19 18.80 -1.92
CA GLN A 322 -20.58 17.42 -2.20
C GLN A 322 -19.90 16.93 -3.49
N LEU A 323 -19.13 15.85 -3.40
CA LEU A 323 -18.45 15.21 -4.52
C LEU A 323 -19.14 13.91 -4.95
N ASP A 324 -19.62 13.13 -3.98
CA ASP A 324 -20.24 11.83 -4.16
C ASP A 324 -21.78 11.95 -4.04
N PRO A 325 -22.54 11.55 -5.08
CA PRO A 325 -23.99 11.57 -5.02
C PRO A 325 -24.60 10.41 -4.20
N ILE A 326 -23.83 9.37 -3.90
CA ILE A 326 -24.29 8.11 -3.29
C ILE A 326 -23.90 8.05 -1.81
N TYR A 327 -22.64 8.37 -1.48
CA TYR A 327 -22.10 8.23 -0.11
C TYR A 327 -21.75 9.60 0.51
N SER A 328 -22.06 9.80 1.79
CA SER A 328 -21.63 10.99 2.55
C SER A 328 -20.30 10.78 3.26
N TYR A 329 -19.93 9.52 3.49
CA TYR A 329 -18.77 9.20 4.31
C TYR A 329 -18.27 7.80 3.99
N ILE A 330 -16.95 7.62 3.97
CA ILE A 330 -16.30 6.32 3.77
C ILE A 330 -15.32 6.08 4.92
N VAL A 331 -15.28 4.85 5.44
CA VAL A 331 -14.30 4.40 6.42
C VAL A 331 -13.65 3.12 5.89
N VAL A 332 -12.34 3.15 5.73
CA VAL A 332 -11.51 2.00 5.36
C VAL A 332 -10.77 1.54 6.61
N ILE A 333 -10.94 0.28 6.98
CA ILE A 333 -10.23 -0.35 8.09
C ILE A 333 -9.43 -1.52 7.54
N ILE A 334 -8.12 -1.49 7.78
CA ILE A 334 -7.20 -2.55 7.39
C ILE A 334 -6.65 -3.19 8.66
N ASN A 335 -7.06 -4.44 8.93
CA ASN A 335 -6.60 -5.21 10.09
C ASN A 335 -5.55 -6.24 9.67
N MET A 336 -4.30 -6.10 10.13
CA MET A 336 -3.22 -7.09 9.93
C MET A 336 -3.10 -8.12 11.04
N CYS A 337 -3.82 -7.93 12.15
CA CYS A 337 -3.76 -8.81 13.29
C CYS A 337 -4.26 -10.21 12.92
N PRO A 338 -3.72 -11.27 13.56
CA PRO A 338 -4.24 -12.63 13.43
C PRO A 338 -5.59 -12.83 14.16
N THR A 339 -6.13 -11.78 14.79
CA THR A 339 -7.40 -11.80 15.53
C THR A 339 -8.35 -10.71 15.02
N ASP A 340 -9.63 -10.87 15.35
CA ASP A 340 -10.62 -9.81 15.18
C ASP A 340 -10.17 -8.56 15.93
N VAL A 341 -10.42 -7.40 15.35
CA VAL A 341 -10.21 -6.09 15.99
C VAL A 341 -11.55 -5.42 16.17
N SER A 342 -11.77 -4.87 17.36
CA SER A 342 -12.89 -3.97 17.65
C SER A 342 -12.33 -2.57 17.88
N PHE A 343 -12.72 -1.63 17.03
CA PHE A 343 -12.24 -0.26 17.03
C PHE A 343 -13.37 0.71 17.34
N PRO A 344 -13.53 1.17 18.59
CA PRO A 344 -14.47 2.21 18.93
C PRO A 344 -13.95 3.59 18.50
N SER A 345 -14.79 4.38 17.82
CA SER A 345 -14.48 5.78 17.50
C SER A 345 -15.62 6.68 17.92
N ALA A 346 -15.36 7.56 18.89
CA ALA A 346 -16.32 8.55 19.35
C ALA A 346 -16.70 9.55 18.24
N ALA A 347 -15.76 9.89 17.36
CA ALA A 347 -15.98 10.79 16.22
C ALA A 347 -16.90 10.18 15.14
N LEU A 348 -16.97 8.84 15.08
CA LEU A 348 -17.77 8.10 14.10
C LEU A 348 -19.00 7.45 14.74
N LYS A 349 -19.38 7.86 15.95
CA LYS A 349 -20.56 7.36 16.66
C LYS A 349 -21.87 7.91 16.05
N ALA A 350 -22.95 7.14 16.16
CA ALA A 350 -24.29 7.52 15.69
C ALA A 350 -24.37 7.86 14.18
N LYS A 351 -23.43 7.32 13.39
CA LYS A 351 -23.47 7.36 11.92
C LYS A 351 -24.26 6.16 11.38
N ALA A 352 -24.62 6.20 10.11
CA ALA A 352 -25.37 5.13 9.45
C ALA A 352 -24.47 4.29 8.53
N PHE A 353 -23.32 3.83 9.03
CA PHE A 353 -22.40 3.03 8.24
C PHE A 353 -22.94 1.63 7.96
N GLN A 354 -22.73 1.17 6.73
CA GLN A 354 -22.93 -0.20 6.30
C GLN A 354 -21.68 -0.70 5.57
N LEU A 355 -21.47 -2.02 5.55
CA LEU A 355 -20.39 -2.60 4.75
C LEU A 355 -20.65 -2.30 3.26
N HIS A 356 -19.59 -1.97 2.52
CA HIS A 356 -19.70 -1.59 1.12
C HIS A 356 -20.39 -2.71 0.31
N PRO A 357 -21.36 -2.39 -0.58
CA PRO A 357 -22.15 -3.40 -1.30
C PRO A 357 -21.32 -4.44 -2.06
N VAL A 358 -20.18 -4.03 -2.65
CA VAL A 358 -19.24 -4.95 -3.32
C VAL A 358 -18.68 -6.01 -2.34
N GLN A 359 -18.36 -5.65 -1.10
CA GLN A 359 -17.86 -6.60 -0.11
C GLN A 359 -18.99 -7.50 0.44
N MET A 360 -20.20 -6.96 0.60
CA MET A 360 -21.40 -7.74 0.93
C MET A 360 -21.70 -8.83 -0.11
N MET A 361 -21.47 -8.53 -1.39
CA MET A 361 -21.66 -9.45 -2.51
C MET A 361 -20.40 -10.28 -2.87
N SER A 362 -19.30 -10.11 -2.14
CA SER A 362 -18.03 -10.82 -2.39
C SER A 362 -18.17 -12.33 -2.18
N THR A 363 -17.28 -13.12 -2.78
CA THR A 363 -17.14 -14.56 -2.48
C THR A 363 -16.36 -14.80 -1.18
N ASP A 364 -15.61 -13.80 -0.70
CA ASP A 364 -14.96 -13.85 0.61
C ASP A 364 -15.98 -13.69 1.74
N ASN A 365 -16.24 -14.79 2.45
CA ASN A 365 -17.13 -14.79 3.61
C ASN A 365 -16.49 -14.21 4.87
N THR A 366 -15.18 -13.95 4.86
CA THR A 366 -14.47 -13.33 5.98
C THR A 366 -14.88 -11.87 6.08
N VAL A 367 -14.69 -11.09 5.02
CA VAL A 367 -15.03 -9.65 5.02
C VAL A 367 -16.50 -9.38 5.32
N LYS A 368 -17.44 -10.27 4.95
CA LYS A 368 -18.88 -10.13 5.27
C LYS A 368 -19.20 -10.13 6.75
N LYS A 369 -18.30 -10.63 7.60
CA LYS A 369 -18.45 -10.61 9.06
C LYS A 369 -18.08 -9.26 9.67
N SER A 370 -17.67 -8.29 8.86
CA SER A 370 -17.35 -6.95 9.33
C SER A 370 -18.63 -6.20 9.68
N VAL A 371 -18.69 -5.65 10.89
CA VAL A 371 -19.89 -5.02 11.44
C VAL A 371 -19.55 -3.65 12.01
N TYR A 372 -20.50 -2.72 11.91
CA TYR A 372 -20.47 -1.44 12.61
C TYR A 372 -21.67 -1.36 13.56
N ASP A 373 -21.41 -0.98 14.80
CA ASP A 373 -22.45 -0.69 15.80
C ASP A 373 -22.60 0.83 15.99
N ALA A 374 -23.75 1.36 15.56
CA ALA A 374 -24.02 2.80 15.62
C ALA A 374 -24.11 3.34 17.05
N SER A 375 -24.55 2.50 18.00
CA SER A 375 -24.78 2.90 19.39
C SER A 375 -23.48 3.18 20.16
N SER A 376 -22.40 2.46 19.81
CA SER A 376 -21.07 2.59 20.39
C SER A 376 -20.09 3.30 19.46
N GLY A 377 -20.36 3.36 18.15
CA GLY A 377 -19.41 3.82 17.14
C GLY A 377 -18.27 2.81 16.91
N CYS A 378 -18.51 1.53 17.20
CA CYS A 378 -17.51 0.48 17.14
C CYS A 378 -17.55 -0.28 15.82
N PHE A 379 -16.38 -0.44 15.19
CA PHE A 379 -16.20 -1.28 14.02
C PHE A 379 -15.53 -2.59 14.43
N THR A 380 -16.12 -3.72 14.07
CA THR A 380 -15.51 -5.04 14.24
C THR A 380 -15.05 -5.55 12.89
N VAL A 381 -13.75 -5.81 12.76
CA VAL A 381 -13.11 -6.27 11.51
C VAL A 381 -12.37 -7.58 11.77
N PRO A 382 -12.65 -8.65 10.99
CA PRO A 382 -11.98 -9.94 11.10
C PRO A 382 -10.46 -9.85 10.94
N PRO A 383 -9.70 -10.87 11.33
CA PRO A 383 -8.26 -10.89 11.12
C PRO A 383 -7.93 -10.71 9.65
N ARG A 384 -6.84 -10.00 9.36
CA ARG A 384 -6.22 -10.00 8.03
C ARG A 384 -7.19 -9.58 6.93
N THR A 385 -8.00 -8.57 7.21
CA THR A 385 -9.12 -8.15 6.37
C THR A 385 -9.08 -6.65 6.18
N THR A 386 -9.39 -6.21 4.95
CA THR A 386 -9.74 -4.81 4.69
C THR A 386 -11.25 -4.70 4.55
N SER A 387 -11.86 -3.86 5.37
CA SER A 387 -13.30 -3.62 5.36
C SER A 387 -13.55 -2.16 5.03
N VAL A 388 -14.39 -1.93 4.03
CA VAL A 388 -14.81 -0.60 3.59
C VAL A 388 -16.25 -0.42 4.02
N PHE A 389 -16.47 0.52 4.91
CA PHE A 389 -17.79 0.94 5.35
C PHE A 389 -18.15 2.24 4.64
N VAL A 390 -19.41 2.37 4.26
CA VAL A 390 -19.95 3.56 3.60
C VAL A 390 -21.19 4.03 4.33
N GLU A 391 -21.37 5.34 4.45
CA GLU A 391 -22.61 5.96 4.89
C GLU A 391 -23.39 6.39 3.63
N PRO A 392 -24.48 5.69 3.27
CA PRO A 392 -25.33 6.11 2.17
C PRO A 392 -25.99 7.44 2.47
N ARG A 393 -26.17 8.26 1.44
CA ARG A 393 -27.01 9.44 1.55
C ARG A 393 -28.47 9.00 1.64
N ASN A 394 -29.18 9.53 2.63
CA ASN A 394 -30.64 9.52 2.62
C ASN A 394 -31.09 10.48 1.52
N VAL A 395 -31.29 9.96 0.31
CA VAL A 395 -31.87 10.71 -0.81
C VAL A 395 -33.38 10.79 -0.64
#